data_AF-A0A0R1RY73-F1
#
_entry.id   AF-A0A0R1RY73-F1
#
_cell.length_a   1.000
_cell.length_b   1.000
_cell.length_c   1.000
_cell.angle_alpha   90.00
_cell.angle_beta   90.00
_cell.angle_gamma   90.00
#
_symmetry.space_group_name_H-M   'P 1'
#
loop_
_entity.id
_entity.type
_entity.pdbx_description
1 polymer ?
#
loop_
_entity_poly.entity_id
_entity_poly.type
_entity_poly.pdbx_seq_one_letter_code
_entity_poly.pdbx_strand_id
1 'polypeptide(L)'
;MTTRLMDQLGFPYENTYYGNSEESNSIDVNSDDEQKRSWSERKVERLKEKYEIQQLPLVKIIDDDSEDLLEYWAGFQPSKIQQWHQK
;
A
#
# COMPACT_ATOMS: atom_id res chain seq x y z
N MET A 1 7.71 -13.00 5.95
CA MET A 1 7.30 -13.48 7.29
C MET A 1 6.96 -12.28 8.16
N THR A 2 5.84 -12.31 8.87
CA THR A 2 5.39 -11.18 9.73
C THR A 2 5.94 -11.32 11.15
N THR A 3 6.10 -10.20 11.86
CA THR A 3 6.59 -10.16 13.25
C THR A 3 5.73 -11.01 14.19
N ARG A 4 4.41 -10.99 14.01
CA ARG A 4 3.44 -11.82 14.76
C ARG A 4 3.71 -13.33 14.68
N LEU A 5 4.18 -13.82 13.53
CA LEU A 5 4.53 -15.24 13.35
C LEU A 5 5.82 -15.59 14.10
N MET A 6 6.79 -14.67 14.10
CA MET A 6 8.05 -14.83 14.84
C MET A 6 7.82 -14.85 16.35
N ASP A 7 6.92 -14.00 16.85
CA ASP A 7 6.52 -13.98 18.27
C ASP A 7 5.87 -15.30 18.70
N GLN A 8 4.97 -15.86 17.87
CA GLN A 8 4.31 -17.15 18.14
C GLN A 8 5.28 -18.34 18.16
N LEU A 9 6.34 -18.26 17.36
CA LEU A 9 7.35 -19.32 17.24
C LEU A 9 8.55 -19.11 18.18
N GLY A 10 8.58 -18.01 18.94
CA GLY A 10 9.64 -17.70 19.90
C GLY A 10 11.01 -17.44 19.26
N PHE A 11 11.05 -17.06 17.99
CA PHE A 11 12.31 -16.78 17.31
C PHE A 11 12.83 -15.39 17.69
N PRO A 12 14.12 -15.24 18.03
CA PRO A 12 14.72 -13.93 18.24
C PRO A 12 14.81 -13.18 16.91
N TYR A 13 14.22 -11.99 16.85
CA TYR A 13 14.37 -11.06 15.73
C TYR A 13 14.58 -9.64 16.27
N GLU A 14 15.36 -8.83 15.55
CA GLU A 14 15.40 -7.39 15.82
C GLU A 14 14.15 -6.75 15.24
N ASN A 15 13.26 -6.29 16.13
CA ASN A 15 12.06 -5.59 15.74
C ASN A 15 12.40 -4.15 15.33
N THR A 16 12.55 -3.92 14.03
CA THR A 16 12.72 -2.57 13.44
C THR A 16 11.38 -1.91 13.13
N TYR A 17 10.27 -2.51 13.56
CA TYR A 17 8.92 -2.02 13.33
C TYR A 17 8.52 -0.99 14.40
N TYR A 18 8.42 0.28 13.98
CA TYR A 18 8.08 1.41 14.85
C TYR A 18 6.56 1.56 15.12
N GLY A 19 5.74 0.53 14.89
CA GLY A 19 4.28 0.59 15.03
C GLY A 19 3.72 -0.54 15.90
N ASN A 20 2.45 -0.43 16.29
CA ASN A 20 1.74 -1.49 17.00
C ASN A 20 1.47 -2.67 16.04
N SER A 21 2.04 -3.84 16.31
CA SER A 21 1.88 -5.06 15.49
C SER A 21 0.50 -5.70 15.62
N GLU A 22 -0.28 -5.32 16.64
CA GLU A 22 -1.66 -5.75 16.82
C GLU A 22 -2.64 -4.94 15.96
N GLU A 23 -2.23 -3.76 15.48
CA GLU A 23 -3.04 -2.92 14.62
C GLU A 23 -2.77 -3.17 13.13
N SER A 24 -3.83 -3.11 12.33
CA SER A 24 -3.71 -3.08 10.88
C SER A 24 -2.85 -1.89 10.45
N ASN A 25 -1.80 -2.16 9.66
CA ASN A 25 -0.95 -1.15 9.00
C ASN A 25 -1.67 -0.44 7.83
N SER A 26 -3.00 -0.38 7.90
CA SER A 26 -3.84 0.35 6.97
C SER A 26 -3.55 1.84 7.12
N ILE A 27 -3.42 2.50 5.98
CA ILE A 27 -3.38 3.96 5.92
C ILE A 27 -4.78 4.45 6.26
N ASP A 28 -4.91 5.20 7.35
CA ASP A 28 -6.16 5.82 7.77
C ASP A 28 -5.93 7.29 8.08
N VAL A 29 -6.26 8.13 7.10
CA VAL A 29 -6.16 9.59 7.21
C VAL A 29 -7.29 10.21 8.03
N ASN A 30 -8.33 9.44 8.36
CA ASN A 30 -9.47 9.90 9.17
C ASN A 30 -9.47 9.30 10.59
N SER A 31 -8.36 8.68 11.00
CA SER A 31 -8.19 8.09 12.33
C SER A 31 -8.35 9.14 13.44
N ASP A 32 -9.05 8.76 14.52
CA ASP A 32 -9.17 9.56 15.75
C ASP A 32 -7.85 9.65 16.52
N ASP A 33 -6.95 8.68 16.34
CA ASP A 33 -5.57 8.72 16.85
C ASP A 33 -4.71 9.65 15.97
N GLU A 34 -4.20 10.71 16.59
CA GLU A 34 -3.36 11.72 15.95
C GLU A 34 -2.03 11.17 15.43
N GLN A 35 -1.39 10.25 16.15
CA GLN A 35 -0.14 9.64 15.71
C GLN A 35 -0.35 8.78 14.47
N LYS A 36 -1.45 8.00 14.45
CA LYS A 36 -1.83 7.16 13.31
C LYS A 36 -2.22 7.99 12.09
N ARG A 37 -2.95 9.08 12.29
CA ARG A 37 -3.30 10.03 11.22
C ARG A 37 -2.05 10.65 10.60
N SER A 38 -1.15 11.20 11.42
CA SER A 38 0.08 11.84 10.94
C SER A 38 1.01 10.86 10.21
N TRP A 39 1.16 9.64 10.74
CA TRP A 39 1.89 8.57 10.06
C TRP A 39 1.26 8.22 8.71
N SER A 40 -0.08 8.13 8.65
CA SER A 40 -0.83 7.79 7.44
C SER A 40 -0.66 8.85 6.36
N GLU A 41 -0.81 10.13 6.70
CA GLU A 41 -0.59 11.26 5.79
C GLU A 41 0.82 11.26 5.22
N ARG A 42 1.84 11.12 6.07
CA ARG A 42 3.24 11.07 5.65
C ARG A 42 3.53 9.86 4.77
N LYS A 43 2.86 8.73 5.02
CA LYS A 43 2.99 7.53 4.20
C LYS A 43 2.34 7.71 2.82
N VAL A 44 1.19 8.40 2.75
CA VAL A 44 0.56 8.79 1.48
C VAL A 44 1.50 9.69 0.67
N GLU A 45 2.10 10.71 1.27
CA GLU A 45 3.03 11.59 0.56
C GLU A 45 4.26 10.84 0.04
N ARG A 46 4.87 9.97 0.85
CA ARG A 46 5.97 9.09 0.38
C ARG A 46 5.54 8.20 -0.79
N LEU A 47 4.31 7.70 -0.79
CA LEU A 47 3.80 6.88 -1.89
C LEU A 47 3.59 7.71 -3.16
N LYS A 48 3.10 8.95 -3.02
CA LYS A 48 3.00 9.88 -4.14
C LYS A 48 4.36 10.19 -4.75
N GLU A 49 5.36 10.49 -3.92
CA GLU A 49 6.74 10.74 -4.37
C GLU A 49 7.33 9.49 -5.03
N LYS A 50 7.26 8.33 -4.38
CA LYS A 50 7.87 7.08 -4.86
C LYS A 50 7.33 6.65 -6.22
N TYR A 51 6.05 6.88 -6.49
CA TYR A 51 5.39 6.47 -7.73
C TYR A 51 5.11 7.65 -8.67
N GLU A 52 5.68 8.84 -8.39
CA GLU A 52 5.47 10.07 -9.17
C GLU A 52 3.98 10.33 -9.45
N ILE A 53 3.13 10.08 -8.45
CA ILE A 53 1.67 10.13 -8.58
C ILE A 53 1.25 11.60 -8.69
N GLN A 54 0.96 12.04 -9.90
CA GLN A 54 0.41 13.38 -10.13
C GLN A 54 -1.10 13.44 -9.86
N GLN A 55 -1.82 12.33 -10.06
CA GLN A 55 -3.28 12.25 -9.93
C GLN A 55 -3.71 10.87 -9.39
N LEU A 56 -4.70 10.88 -8.49
CA LEU A 56 -5.34 9.66 -7.98
C LEU A 56 -6.69 9.42 -8.67
N PRO A 57 -7.15 8.17 -8.83
CA PRO A 57 -6.50 6.92 -8.44
C PRO A 57 -5.27 6.59 -9.29
N LEU A 58 -4.31 5.88 -8.70
CA LEU A 58 -3.21 5.25 -9.42
C LEU A 58 -3.61 3.80 -9.70
N VAL A 59 -3.50 3.35 -10.96
CA VAL A 59 -3.82 1.98 -11.33
C VAL A 59 -2.63 1.33 -12.02
N LYS A 60 -2.32 0.10 -11.62
CA LYS A 60 -1.31 -0.78 -12.22
C LYS A 60 -1.98 -2.11 -12.55
N ILE A 61 -1.76 -2.60 -13.75
CA ILE A 61 -2.15 -3.93 -14.18
C ILE A 61 -0.87 -4.75 -14.26
N ILE A 62 -0.85 -5.84 -13.51
CA ILE A 62 0.28 -6.75 -13.37
C ILE A 62 -0.21 -8.11 -13.85
N ASP A 63 0.65 -8.82 -14.58
CA ASP A 63 0.40 -10.22 -14.90
C ASP A 63 0.63 -11.08 -13.66
N ASP A 64 -0.36 -11.88 -13.28
CA ASP A 64 -0.31 -12.69 -12.05
C ASP A 64 0.77 -13.79 -12.13
N ASP A 65 1.10 -14.26 -13.35
CA ASP A 65 2.05 -15.35 -13.54
C ASP A 65 3.51 -14.88 -13.60
N SER A 66 3.77 -13.79 -14.34
CA SER A 66 5.13 -13.27 -14.56
C SER A 66 5.52 -12.15 -13.60
N GLU A 67 4.57 -11.60 -12.85
CA GLU A 67 4.71 -10.35 -12.09
C GLU A 67 5.09 -9.12 -12.94
N ASP A 68 4.99 -9.23 -14.28
CA ASP A 68 5.33 -8.16 -15.19
C ASP A 68 4.27 -7.07 -15.21
N LEU A 69 4.71 -5.81 -15.29
CA LEU A 69 3.82 -4.66 -15.42
C LEU A 69 3.25 -4.60 -16.85
N LEU A 70 1.97 -4.93 -17.01
CA LEU A 70 1.26 -4.88 -18.29
C LEU A 70 0.84 -3.45 -18.65
N GLU A 71 0.32 -2.70 -17.69
CA GLU A 71 -0.08 -1.32 -17.92
C GLU A 71 -0.08 -0.47 -16.64
N TYR A 72 0.08 0.84 -16.81
CA TYR A 72 0.09 1.83 -15.74
C TYR A 72 -0.62 3.10 -16.16
N TRP A 73 -1.45 3.65 -15.27
CA TRP A 73 -1.99 5.01 -15.44
C TRP A 73 -2.32 5.69 -14.11
N ALA A 74 -2.42 7.01 -14.17
CA ALA A 74 -2.83 7.88 -13.08
C ALA A 74 -4.12 8.64 -13.46
N GLY A 75 -4.95 8.89 -12.46
CA GLY A 75 -6.26 9.52 -12.62
C GLY A 75 -7.37 8.55 -13.01
N PHE A 76 -8.61 9.03 -12.91
CA PHE A 76 -9.78 8.22 -13.22
C PHE A 76 -9.98 8.15 -14.74
N GLN A 77 -9.67 6.99 -15.33
CA GLN A 77 -9.80 6.73 -16.77
C GLN A 77 -10.78 5.58 -17.05
N PRO A 78 -12.10 5.87 -17.15
CA PRO A 78 -13.14 4.86 -17.34
C PRO A 78 -12.96 3.99 -18.59
N SER A 79 -12.44 4.57 -19.68
CA SER A 79 -12.19 3.87 -20.93
C SER A 79 -11.18 2.73 -20.77
N LYS A 80 -10.06 2.98 -20.06
CA LYS A 80 -9.06 1.94 -19.76
C LYS A 80 -9.63 0.84 -18.85
N ILE A 81 -10.41 1.23 -17.84
CA ILE A 81 -11.06 0.28 -16.93
C ILE A 81 -12.01 -0.64 -17.73
N GLN A 82 -12.81 -0.08 -18.65
CA GLN A 82 -13.69 -0.87 -19.52
C GLN A 82 -12.93 -1.82 -20.43
N GLN A 83 -11.80 -1.38 -21.01
CA GLN A 83 -10.96 -2.23 -21.85
C GLN A 83 -10.42 -3.45 -21.10
N TRP A 84 -9.97 -3.26 -19.85
CA TRP A 84 -9.47 -4.35 -19.02
C TRP A 84 -10.58 -5.24 -18.43
N HIS A 85 -11.80 -4.71 -18.25
CA HIS A 85 -12.95 -5.53 -17.84
C HIS A 85 -13.47 -6.44 -18.97
N GLN A 86 -13.23 -6.08 -20.24
CA GLN A 86 -13.72 -6.85 -21.39
C GLN A 86 -12.75 -7.94 -21.87
N LYS A 87 -11.52 -7.98 -21.35
CA LYS A 87 -10.55 -9.05 -21.59
C LYS A 87 -10.75 -10.18 -20.60
#